data_AF-A0A9E4RFS8-F1
#
_entry.id   AF-A0A9E4RFS8-F1
#
_cell.length_a   1.000
_cell.length_b   1.000
_cell.length_c   1.000
_cell.angle_alpha   90.00
_cell.angle_beta   90.00
_cell.angle_gamma   90.00
#
_symmetry.space_group_name_H-M   'P 1'
#
loop_
_entity.id
_entity.type
_entity.pdbx_description
1 polymer ?
#
loop_
_entity_poly.entity_id
_entity_poly.type
_entity_poly.pdbx_seq_one_letter_code
_entity_poly.pdbx_strand_id
1 'polypeptide(L)'
;MQDLTIAVVGATGAVGRKVIELLEERNFPMKELRAFASFRSEGVKIPFNGEELTVHEAKPEGFIGADLVFFAAGGGTSKELAPEAVKRGAVVVDKSSAWRMTPNVPLVIPEINGVDILEHEGIISSPNCSTIVLLMALAPLHRANPIKCVIVDTYQSASGAGGKAIAELFQQTRDTLEQKEPEHSTFPHTLAFNVLPHVEDFAGDGYTTEEIKMQD
;
A
#
# COMPACT_ATOMS: atom_id res chain seq x y z
N MET A 1 -7.25 17.91 -21.57
CA MET A 1 -6.94 17.01 -20.43
C MET A 1 -7.50 15.65 -20.82
N GLN A 2 -6.74 14.56 -20.69
CA GLN A 2 -7.27 13.25 -21.06
C GLN A 2 -8.34 12.84 -20.05
N ASP A 3 -9.44 12.27 -20.56
CA ASP A 3 -10.57 11.76 -19.78
C ASP A 3 -10.20 10.41 -19.14
N LEU A 4 -9.33 10.43 -18.11
CA LEU A 4 -8.86 9.20 -17.47
C LEU A 4 -9.95 8.56 -16.60
N THR A 5 -10.13 7.25 -16.74
CA THR A 5 -10.91 6.41 -15.83
C THR A 5 -9.96 5.74 -14.85
N ILE A 6 -10.08 6.08 -13.57
CA ILE A 6 -9.21 5.54 -12.51
C ILE A 6 -9.97 4.49 -11.73
N ALA A 7 -9.29 3.40 -11.38
CA ALA A 7 -9.82 2.39 -10.47
C ALA A 7 -8.93 2.22 -9.23
N VAL A 8 -9.54 1.91 -8.09
CA VAL A 8 -8.82 1.60 -6.85
C VAL A 8 -9.30 0.26 -6.32
N VAL A 9 -8.41 -0.73 -6.30
CA VAL A 9 -8.66 -2.06 -5.73
C VAL A 9 -8.19 -2.09 -4.28
N GLY A 10 -9.07 -2.51 -3.37
CA GLY A 10 -8.86 -2.37 -1.92
C GLY A 10 -9.41 -1.05 -1.37
N ALA A 11 -10.40 -0.47 -2.03
CA ALA A 11 -10.97 0.85 -1.72
C ALA A 11 -11.51 0.99 -0.29
N THR A 12 -11.86 -0.10 0.39
CA THR A 12 -12.32 -0.10 1.80
C THR A 12 -11.19 -0.27 2.82
N GLY A 13 -9.99 -0.63 2.38
CA GLY A 13 -8.80 -0.74 3.24
C GLY A 13 -8.18 0.62 3.53
N ALA A 14 -7.38 0.72 4.59
CA ALA A 14 -6.76 1.98 5.03
C ALA A 14 -5.95 2.67 3.90
N VAL A 15 -5.16 1.90 3.15
CA VAL A 15 -4.37 2.44 2.03
C VAL A 15 -5.25 2.85 0.86
N GLY A 16 -6.21 2.02 0.44
CA GLY A 16 -7.11 2.34 -0.67
C GLY A 16 -7.98 3.56 -0.38
N ARG A 17 -8.49 3.71 0.85
CA ARG A 17 -9.17 4.93 1.31
C ARG A 17 -8.26 6.13 1.20
N LYS A 18 -6.99 6.02 1.63
CA LYS A 18 -6.06 7.14 1.52
C LYS A 18 -5.71 7.51 0.07
N VAL A 19 -5.63 6.54 -0.83
CA VAL A 19 -5.46 6.81 -2.27
C VAL A 19 -6.64 7.63 -2.79
N ILE A 20 -7.88 7.26 -2.47
CA ILE A 20 -9.08 7.98 -2.91
C ILE A 20 -9.10 9.42 -2.34
N GLU A 21 -8.80 9.57 -1.05
CA GLU A 21 -8.66 10.90 -0.43
C GLU A 21 -7.59 11.75 -1.12
N LEU A 22 -6.43 11.17 -1.44
CA LEU A 22 -5.35 11.90 -2.12
C LEU A 22 -5.73 12.28 -3.56
N LEU A 23 -6.50 11.46 -4.27
CA LEU A 23 -7.02 11.80 -5.60
C LEU A 23 -7.96 13.01 -5.52
N GLU A 24 -8.82 13.07 -4.50
CA GLU A 24 -9.70 14.20 -4.20
C GLU A 24 -8.91 15.45 -3.78
N GLU A 25 -8.07 15.35 -2.73
CA GLU A 25 -7.27 16.45 -2.18
C GLU A 25 -6.39 17.12 -3.26
N ARG A 26 -5.86 16.33 -4.20
CA ARG A 26 -4.98 16.83 -5.28
C ARG A 26 -5.72 17.25 -6.54
N ASN A 27 -7.06 17.16 -6.56
CA ASN A 27 -7.87 17.37 -7.76
C ASN A 27 -7.29 16.61 -8.97
N PHE A 28 -6.98 15.31 -8.77
CA PHE A 28 -6.31 14.52 -9.77
C PHE A 28 -7.15 14.48 -11.07
N PRO A 29 -6.54 14.70 -12.25
CA PRO A 29 -7.27 14.78 -13.51
C PRO A 29 -7.86 13.41 -13.86
N MET A 30 -9.18 13.27 -13.72
CA MET A 30 -9.92 12.07 -14.11
C MET A 30 -11.36 12.41 -14.46
N LYS A 31 -11.95 11.57 -15.32
CA LYS A 31 -13.36 11.62 -15.70
C LYS A 31 -14.22 10.78 -14.75
N GLU A 32 -13.70 9.65 -14.30
CA GLU A 32 -14.44 8.67 -13.51
C GLU A 32 -13.50 8.00 -12.50
N LEU A 33 -13.99 7.76 -11.28
CA LEU A 33 -13.33 6.95 -10.27
C LEU A 33 -14.19 5.71 -9.96
N ARG A 34 -13.58 4.52 -10.04
CA ARG A 34 -14.20 3.24 -9.71
C ARG A 34 -13.57 2.65 -8.46
N ALA A 35 -14.38 2.34 -7.45
CA ALA A 35 -13.92 1.73 -6.22
C ALA A 35 -14.21 0.23 -6.21
N PHE A 36 -13.16 -0.58 -6.02
CA PHE A 36 -13.26 -2.02 -5.95
C PHE A 36 -12.72 -2.58 -4.62
N ALA A 37 -13.33 -3.65 -4.11
CA ALA A 37 -12.87 -4.36 -2.93
C ALA A 37 -13.25 -5.86 -3.02
N SER A 38 -13.02 -6.62 -1.96
CA SER A 38 -13.49 -8.02 -1.89
C SER A 38 -15.03 -8.09 -1.91
N PHE A 39 -15.61 -9.24 -2.26
CA PHE A 39 -17.06 -9.47 -2.24
C PHE A 39 -17.74 -9.07 -0.91
N ARG A 40 -17.02 -9.15 0.21
CA ARG A 40 -17.52 -8.78 1.55
C ARG A 40 -17.83 -7.28 1.68
N SER A 41 -17.35 -6.47 0.74
CA SER A 41 -17.48 -5.02 0.72
C SER A 41 -18.32 -4.51 -0.46
N GLU A 42 -18.99 -5.39 -1.20
CA GLU A 42 -19.94 -4.98 -2.25
C GLU A 42 -21.04 -4.08 -1.66
N GLY A 43 -21.32 -2.97 -2.33
CA GLY A 43 -22.35 -2.01 -1.94
C GLY A 43 -21.97 -1.09 -0.78
N VAL A 44 -20.78 -1.24 -0.19
CA VAL A 44 -20.26 -0.28 0.80
C VAL A 44 -20.15 1.08 0.13
N LYS A 45 -20.61 2.12 0.81
CA LYS A 45 -20.50 3.50 0.33
C LYS A 45 -19.36 4.21 1.03
N ILE A 46 -18.58 4.95 0.26
CA ILE A 46 -17.46 5.72 0.77
C ILE A 46 -17.53 7.18 0.29
N PRO A 47 -17.22 8.17 1.13
CA PRO A 47 -17.20 9.57 0.72
C PRO A 47 -16.16 9.82 -0.38
N PHE A 48 -16.53 10.64 -1.36
CA PHE A 48 -15.68 11.15 -2.42
C PHE A 48 -16.32 12.42 -3.05
N ASN A 49 -15.60 13.54 -3.10
CA ASN A 49 -16.03 14.81 -3.70
C ASN A 49 -17.38 15.35 -3.15
N GLY A 50 -17.61 15.18 -1.84
CA GLY A 50 -18.87 15.58 -1.19
C GLY A 50 -20.07 14.68 -1.53
N GLU A 51 -19.86 13.61 -2.30
CA GLU A 51 -20.86 12.58 -2.62
C GLU A 51 -20.44 11.21 -2.07
N GLU A 52 -21.21 10.17 -2.39
CA GLU A 52 -20.91 8.78 -2.04
C GLU A 52 -20.52 7.97 -3.28
N LEU A 53 -19.35 7.34 -3.22
CA LEU A 53 -18.89 6.35 -4.20
C LEU A 53 -19.27 4.94 -3.73
N THR A 54 -19.97 4.19 -4.58
CA THR A 54 -20.32 2.79 -4.29
C THR A 54 -19.15 1.88 -4.60
N VAL A 55 -18.81 1.01 -3.65
CA VAL A 55 -17.76 0.00 -3.79
C VAL A 55 -18.34 -1.26 -4.43
N HIS A 56 -17.66 -1.76 -5.46
CA HIS A 56 -18.00 -3.00 -6.14
C HIS A 56 -16.96 -4.10 -5.87
N GLU A 57 -17.32 -5.35 -6.12
CA GLU A 57 -16.42 -6.49 -6.07
C GLU A 57 -15.38 -6.36 -7.20
N ALA A 58 -14.11 -6.55 -6.83
CA ALA A 58 -13.01 -6.57 -7.78
C ALA A 58 -13.10 -7.83 -8.65
N LYS A 59 -13.49 -7.65 -9.92
CA LYS A 59 -13.54 -8.70 -10.94
C LYS A 59 -12.84 -8.23 -12.21
N PRO A 60 -12.33 -9.16 -13.05
CA PRO A 60 -11.67 -8.81 -14.29
C PRO A 60 -12.49 -7.84 -15.15
N GLU A 61 -13.81 -8.03 -15.25
CA GLU A 61 -14.72 -7.20 -16.05
C GLU A 61 -14.79 -5.75 -15.56
N GLY A 62 -14.53 -5.50 -14.27
CA GLY A 62 -14.53 -4.15 -13.69
C GLY A 62 -13.44 -3.24 -14.25
N PHE A 63 -12.39 -3.82 -14.83
CA PHE A 63 -11.26 -3.06 -15.40
C PHE A 63 -11.46 -2.65 -16.87
N ILE A 64 -12.59 -3.03 -17.49
CA ILE A 64 -12.87 -2.64 -18.89
C ILE A 64 -13.00 -1.11 -18.97
N GLY A 65 -12.14 -0.50 -19.78
CA GLY A 65 -12.09 0.95 -19.97
C GLY A 65 -11.48 1.72 -18.79
N ALA A 66 -10.81 1.05 -17.86
CA ALA A 66 -9.93 1.73 -16.90
C ALA A 66 -8.59 2.05 -17.56
N ASP A 67 -8.07 3.25 -17.32
CA ASP A 67 -6.76 3.69 -17.83
C ASP A 67 -5.66 3.47 -16.79
N LEU A 68 -5.97 3.71 -15.51
CA LEU A 68 -5.05 3.60 -14.39
C LEU A 68 -5.72 2.86 -13.22
N VAL A 69 -5.04 1.85 -12.67
CA VAL A 69 -5.55 1.09 -11.53
C VAL A 69 -4.56 1.08 -10.39
N PHE A 70 -4.96 1.59 -9.23
CA PHE A 70 -4.20 1.48 -7.99
C PHE A 70 -4.57 0.21 -7.25
N PHE A 71 -3.59 -0.63 -6.96
CA PHE A 71 -3.77 -1.84 -6.17
C PHE A 71 -3.29 -1.65 -4.73
N ALA A 72 -4.24 -1.72 -3.80
CA ALA A 72 -4.06 -1.58 -2.35
C ALA A 72 -4.76 -2.72 -1.58
N ALA A 73 -4.86 -3.92 -2.18
CA ALA A 73 -5.59 -5.07 -1.64
C ALA A 73 -4.68 -6.26 -1.23
N GLY A 74 -3.37 -6.05 -1.15
CA GLY A 74 -2.40 -7.10 -0.78
C GLY A 74 -1.92 -7.94 -1.96
N GLY A 75 -0.85 -8.70 -1.72
CA GLY A 75 -0.09 -9.36 -2.79
C GLY A 75 -0.83 -10.50 -3.50
N GLY A 76 -1.67 -11.26 -2.77
CA GLY A 76 -2.47 -12.33 -3.37
C GLY A 76 -3.47 -11.80 -4.41
N THR A 77 -4.28 -10.82 -4.01
CA THR A 77 -5.24 -10.15 -4.90
C THR A 77 -4.55 -9.46 -6.08
N SER A 78 -3.38 -8.84 -5.86
CA SER A 78 -2.61 -8.24 -6.94
C SER A 78 -2.14 -9.27 -7.97
N LYS A 79 -1.58 -10.41 -7.53
CA LYS A 79 -1.15 -11.49 -8.42
C LYS A 79 -2.29 -12.05 -9.28
N GLU A 80 -3.51 -12.07 -8.74
CA GLU A 80 -4.70 -12.54 -9.45
C GLU A 80 -5.26 -11.52 -10.44
N LEU A 81 -5.43 -10.26 -10.02
CA LEU A 81 -6.23 -9.28 -10.75
C LEU A 81 -5.42 -8.20 -11.48
N ALA A 82 -4.18 -7.90 -11.06
CA ALA A 82 -3.36 -6.90 -11.76
C ALA A 82 -3.09 -7.31 -13.23
N PRO A 83 -2.77 -8.58 -13.55
CA PRO A 83 -2.62 -9.01 -14.95
C PRO A 83 -3.91 -8.87 -15.75
N GLU A 84 -5.07 -9.03 -15.11
CA GLU A 84 -6.37 -8.88 -15.77
C GLU A 84 -6.68 -7.41 -16.11
N ALA A 85 -6.24 -6.47 -15.28
CA ALA A 85 -6.31 -5.03 -15.60
C ALA A 85 -5.40 -4.67 -16.78
N VAL A 86 -4.15 -5.17 -16.79
CA VAL A 86 -3.19 -4.94 -17.89
C VAL A 86 -3.70 -5.51 -19.21
N LYS A 87 -4.25 -6.73 -19.21
CA LYS A 87 -4.88 -7.35 -20.40
C LYS A 87 -6.01 -6.51 -20.99
N ARG A 88 -6.63 -5.64 -20.19
CA ARG A 88 -7.72 -4.74 -20.59
C ARG A 88 -7.25 -3.32 -20.94
N GLY A 89 -5.94 -3.11 -21.00
CA GLY A 89 -5.31 -1.87 -21.45
C GLY A 89 -4.96 -0.89 -20.35
N ALA A 90 -5.21 -1.22 -19.08
CA ALA A 90 -4.89 -0.33 -17.96
C ALA A 90 -3.42 -0.43 -17.56
N VAL A 91 -2.88 0.68 -17.04
CA VAL A 91 -1.62 0.67 -16.29
C VAL A 91 -1.93 0.43 -14.82
N VAL A 92 -1.19 -0.46 -14.18
CA VAL A 92 -1.34 -0.79 -12.75
C VAL A 92 -0.23 -0.13 -11.94
N VAL A 93 -0.60 0.53 -10.86
CA VAL A 93 0.32 0.94 -9.78
C VAL A 93 0.04 0.09 -8.57
N ASP A 94 0.95 -0.84 -8.27
CA ASP A 94 0.78 -1.81 -7.19
C ASP A 94 1.55 -1.41 -5.93
N LYS A 95 0.85 -1.27 -4.79
CA LYS A 95 1.48 -0.95 -3.50
C LYS A 95 1.98 -2.17 -2.74
N SER A 96 1.56 -3.36 -3.14
CA SER A 96 1.93 -4.60 -2.47
C SER A 96 3.40 -4.97 -2.72
N SER A 97 3.86 -6.05 -2.11
CA SER A 97 5.19 -6.61 -2.39
C SER A 97 5.20 -7.57 -3.59
N ALA A 98 4.04 -7.83 -4.23
CA ALA A 98 3.89 -8.93 -5.20
C ALA A 98 4.83 -8.86 -6.39
N TRP A 99 5.15 -7.65 -6.85
CA TRP A 99 5.83 -7.42 -8.13
C TRP A 99 7.16 -6.69 -8.01
N ARG A 100 7.59 -6.31 -6.80
CA ARG A 100 8.76 -5.43 -6.59
C ARG A 100 10.07 -6.00 -7.14
N MET A 101 10.20 -7.32 -7.11
CA MET A 101 11.38 -8.05 -7.59
C MET A 101 11.15 -8.72 -8.96
N THR A 102 10.00 -8.44 -9.61
CA THR A 102 9.69 -9.04 -10.91
C THR A 102 10.47 -8.32 -12.01
N PRO A 103 11.16 -9.06 -12.90
CA PRO A 103 11.79 -8.45 -14.08
C PRO A 103 10.77 -7.64 -14.89
N ASN A 104 11.22 -6.50 -15.45
CA ASN A 104 10.40 -5.59 -16.26
C ASN A 104 9.22 -4.91 -15.51
N VAL A 105 9.18 -5.01 -14.18
CA VAL A 105 8.28 -4.19 -13.35
C VAL A 105 9.12 -3.15 -12.61
N PRO A 106 9.08 -1.87 -13.00
CA PRO A 106 9.89 -0.86 -12.34
C PRO A 106 9.40 -0.60 -10.91
N LEU A 107 10.35 -0.48 -9.99
CA LEU A 107 10.13 -0.12 -8.59
C LEU A 107 10.41 1.38 -8.41
N VAL A 108 9.36 2.19 -8.31
CA VAL A 108 9.49 3.65 -8.54
C VAL A 108 9.23 4.48 -7.28
N ILE A 109 10.15 5.39 -6.99
CA ILE A 109 9.95 6.57 -6.14
C ILE A 109 10.12 7.79 -7.06
N PRO A 110 9.04 8.55 -7.36
CA PRO A 110 9.07 9.60 -8.38
C PRO A 110 10.23 10.60 -8.24
N GLU A 111 10.57 11.00 -7.02
CA GLU A 111 11.63 11.97 -6.70
C GLU A 111 13.05 11.42 -6.83
N ILE A 112 13.20 10.10 -6.98
CA ILE A 112 14.50 9.41 -7.02
C ILE A 112 14.75 8.84 -8.40
N ASN A 113 13.82 8.03 -8.91
CA ASN A 113 13.95 7.28 -10.16
C ASN A 113 12.64 7.32 -10.99
N GLY A 114 11.96 8.47 -11.00
CA GLY A 114 10.67 8.62 -11.69
C GLY A 114 10.68 8.33 -13.21
N VAL A 115 11.84 8.38 -13.86
CA VAL A 115 11.96 8.07 -15.30
C VAL A 115 11.76 6.58 -15.60
N ASP A 116 12.05 5.71 -14.63
CA ASP A 116 11.95 4.25 -14.76
C ASP A 116 10.52 3.78 -15.00
N ILE A 117 9.53 4.64 -14.71
CA ILE A 117 8.13 4.37 -15.06
C ILE A 117 7.95 4.06 -16.56
N LEU A 118 8.79 4.64 -17.44
CA LEU A 118 8.72 4.42 -18.88
C LEU A 118 9.09 2.99 -19.30
N GLU A 119 9.71 2.21 -18.42
CA GLU A 119 10.13 0.83 -18.67
C GLU A 119 9.04 -0.19 -18.32
N HIS A 120 7.87 0.25 -17.85
CA HIS A 120 6.81 -0.67 -17.44
C HIS A 120 6.24 -1.49 -18.62
N GLU A 121 5.93 -2.75 -18.35
CA GLU A 121 5.12 -3.60 -19.25
C GLU A 121 3.65 -3.70 -18.78
N GLY A 122 3.15 -2.62 -18.17
CA GLY A 122 1.77 -2.47 -17.71
C GLY A 122 1.61 -2.47 -16.20
N ILE A 123 2.60 -2.93 -15.44
CA ILE A 123 2.62 -2.87 -13.97
C ILE A 123 3.81 -2.02 -13.53
N ILE A 124 3.57 -1.15 -12.56
CA ILE A 124 4.56 -0.37 -11.83
C ILE A 124 4.43 -0.73 -10.35
N SER A 125 5.55 -1.01 -9.69
CA SER A 125 5.56 -1.30 -8.26
C SER A 125 5.89 -0.06 -7.44
N SER A 126 5.18 0.12 -6.33
CA SER A 126 5.55 1.07 -5.29
C SER A 126 6.33 0.35 -4.18
N PRO A 127 7.47 0.89 -3.74
CA PRO A 127 8.31 0.26 -2.72
C PRO A 127 7.65 0.14 -1.34
N ASN A 128 8.34 -0.56 -0.43
CA ASN A 128 7.95 -0.63 0.98
C ASN A 128 7.87 0.80 1.58
N CYS A 129 6.94 1.03 2.52
CA CYS A 129 6.73 2.35 3.12
C CYS A 129 7.95 2.88 3.86
N SER A 130 8.63 2.04 4.64
CA SER A 130 9.85 2.35 5.39
C SER A 130 10.99 2.66 4.43
N THR A 131 11.11 1.89 3.34
CA THR A 131 12.10 2.14 2.27
C THR A 131 11.87 3.49 1.60
N ILE A 132 10.63 3.83 1.24
CA ILE A 132 10.30 5.14 0.64
C ILE A 132 10.72 6.29 1.56
N VAL A 133 10.31 6.24 2.83
CA VAL A 133 10.62 7.31 3.80
C VAL A 133 12.13 7.46 4.02
N LEU A 134 12.85 6.36 4.14
CA LEU A 134 14.30 6.36 4.30
C LEU A 134 14.99 6.93 3.05
N LEU A 135 14.64 6.44 1.86
CA LEU A 135 15.31 6.84 0.62
C LEU A 135 15.02 8.29 0.25
N MET A 136 13.86 8.84 0.61
CA MET A 136 13.58 10.28 0.43
C MET A 136 14.60 11.16 1.18
N ALA A 137 15.07 10.73 2.35
CA ALA A 137 16.12 11.42 3.10
C ALA A 137 17.53 11.12 2.53
N LEU A 138 17.79 9.86 2.16
CA LEU A 138 19.13 9.41 1.77
C LEU A 138 19.51 9.73 0.32
N ALA A 139 18.57 9.75 -0.62
CA ALA A 139 18.84 9.98 -2.04
C ALA A 139 19.63 11.27 -2.34
N PRO A 140 19.27 12.46 -1.80
CA PRO A 140 20.09 13.65 -2.01
C PRO A 140 21.50 13.52 -1.40
N LEU A 141 21.64 12.87 -0.24
CA LEU A 141 22.94 12.64 0.41
C LEU A 141 23.82 11.70 -0.41
N HIS A 142 23.24 10.59 -0.89
CA HIS A 142 23.94 9.61 -1.72
C HIS A 142 24.43 10.21 -3.05
N ARG A 143 23.61 11.08 -3.68
CA ARG A 143 24.01 11.81 -4.90
C ARG A 143 25.16 12.78 -4.65
N ALA A 144 25.22 13.40 -3.47
CA ALA A 144 26.30 14.32 -3.10
C ALA A 144 27.60 13.57 -2.71
N ASN A 145 27.48 12.46 -1.99
CA ASN A 145 28.58 11.59 -1.61
C ASN A 145 28.08 10.15 -1.44
N PRO A 146 28.57 9.18 -2.23
CA PRO A 146 28.07 7.81 -2.19
C PRO A 146 28.10 7.19 -0.79
N ILE A 147 26.90 6.88 -0.28
CA ILE A 147 26.72 6.18 0.98
C ILE A 147 27.18 4.73 0.81
N LYS A 148 28.00 4.25 1.73
CA LYS A 148 28.55 2.87 1.72
C LYS A 148 27.84 1.91 2.64
N CYS A 149 27.22 2.41 3.70
CA CYS A 149 26.55 1.61 4.72
C CYS A 149 25.46 2.46 5.38
N VAL A 150 24.32 1.85 5.65
CA VAL A 150 23.21 2.42 6.42
C VAL A 150 22.91 1.43 7.54
N ILE A 151 22.81 1.94 8.76
CA ILE A 151 22.27 1.21 9.91
C ILE A 151 21.05 1.99 10.35
N VAL A 152 19.90 1.32 10.43
CA VAL A 152 18.62 1.95 10.70
C VAL A 152 17.79 1.09 11.64
N ASP A 153 17.34 1.69 12.73
CA ASP A 153 16.34 1.12 13.63
C ASP A 153 15.00 1.79 13.34
N THR A 154 13.97 1.01 13.06
CA THR A 154 12.66 1.55 12.69
C THR A 154 11.71 1.59 13.88
N TYR A 155 10.91 2.66 13.95
CA TYR A 155 9.82 2.82 14.92
C TYR A 155 8.51 2.85 14.15
N GLN A 156 8.07 1.67 13.72
CA GLN A 156 6.90 1.54 12.87
C GLN A 156 5.60 1.59 13.68
N SER A 157 4.60 2.28 13.16
CA SER A 157 3.29 2.38 13.81
C SER A 157 2.38 1.20 13.45
N ALA A 158 1.35 0.96 14.29
CA ALA A 158 0.35 -0.07 14.06
C ALA A 158 -0.38 0.05 12.70
N SER A 159 -0.39 1.24 12.07
CA SER A 159 -1.05 1.42 10.78
C SER A 159 -0.43 0.60 9.66
N GLY A 160 0.85 0.20 9.78
CA GLY A 160 1.51 -0.70 8.82
C GLY A 160 0.83 -2.07 8.73
N ALA A 161 0.26 -2.55 9.83
CA ALA A 161 -0.51 -3.80 9.89
C ALA A 161 -2.00 -3.62 9.53
N GLY A 162 -2.42 -2.42 9.12
CA GLY A 162 -3.75 -2.14 8.60
C GLY A 162 -4.80 -1.74 9.64
N GLY A 163 -6.04 -1.52 9.18
CA GLY A 163 -7.10 -0.91 9.99
C GLY A 163 -7.49 -1.70 11.25
N LYS A 164 -7.44 -3.04 11.19
CA LYS A 164 -7.70 -3.89 12.37
C LYS A 164 -6.64 -3.70 13.45
N ALA A 165 -5.38 -3.58 13.05
CA ALA A 165 -4.26 -3.38 13.96
C ALA A 165 -4.34 -2.01 14.67
N ILE A 166 -4.78 -0.97 13.95
CA ILE A 166 -5.06 0.35 14.52
C ILE A 166 -6.17 0.23 15.59
N ALA A 167 -7.29 -0.43 15.24
CA ALA A 167 -8.41 -0.60 16.17
C ALA A 167 -8.01 -1.42 17.40
N GLU A 168 -7.21 -2.47 17.22
CA GLU A 168 -6.64 -3.30 18.28
C GLU A 168 -5.76 -2.47 19.22
N LEU A 169 -4.83 -1.66 18.71
CA LEU A 169 -3.99 -0.80 19.56
C LEU A 169 -4.83 0.16 20.40
N PHE A 170 -5.88 0.78 19.83
CA PHE A 170 -6.79 1.64 20.58
C PHE A 170 -7.54 0.89 21.68
N GLN A 171 -7.99 -0.33 21.38
CA GLN A 171 -8.70 -1.17 22.35
C GLN A 171 -7.78 -1.62 23.48
N GLN A 172 -6.60 -2.16 23.15
CA GLN A 172 -5.58 -2.55 24.12
C GLN A 172 -5.19 -1.39 25.05
N THR A 173 -5.07 -0.18 24.49
CA THR A 173 -4.76 1.03 25.27
C THR A 173 -5.87 1.34 26.27
N ARG A 174 -7.15 1.29 25.84
CA ARG A 174 -8.29 1.51 26.75
C ARG A 174 -8.34 0.46 27.86
N ASP A 175 -8.23 -0.81 27.49
CA ASP A 175 -8.30 -1.92 28.46
C ASP A 175 -7.19 -1.79 29.50
N THR A 176 -5.95 -1.50 29.07
CA THR A 176 -4.83 -1.29 29.98
C THR A 176 -5.08 -0.13 30.95
N LEU A 177 -5.60 1.00 30.46
CA LEU A 177 -5.91 2.17 31.30
C LEU A 177 -7.06 1.91 32.28
N GLU A 178 -7.96 1.00 31.94
CA GLU A 178 -9.04 0.53 32.81
C GLU A 178 -8.63 -0.63 33.72
N GLN A 179 -7.34 -0.98 33.76
CA GLN A 179 -6.78 -2.09 34.54
C GLN A 179 -7.40 -3.45 34.16
N LYS A 180 -7.76 -3.61 32.89
CA LYS A 180 -8.18 -4.88 32.27
C LYS A 180 -7.02 -5.48 31.48
N GLU A 181 -6.99 -6.80 31.38
CA GLU A 181 -6.01 -7.50 30.56
C GLU A 181 -6.33 -7.27 29.07
N PRO A 182 -5.43 -6.66 28.28
CA PRO A 182 -5.67 -6.40 26.87
C PRO A 182 -5.51 -7.68 26.03
N GLU A 183 -6.47 -7.95 25.16
CA GLU A 183 -6.37 -9.05 24.19
C GLU A 183 -5.58 -8.64 22.94
N HIS A 184 -4.89 -9.61 22.33
CA HIS A 184 -4.18 -9.42 21.07
C HIS A 184 -4.61 -10.49 20.06
N SER A 185 -4.76 -10.09 18.81
CA SER A 185 -5.23 -10.97 17.72
C SER A 185 -4.53 -10.70 16.39
N THR A 186 -4.17 -9.43 16.16
CA THR A 186 -3.44 -8.97 14.99
C THR A 186 -1.95 -9.00 15.25
N PHE A 187 -1.53 -8.63 16.46
CA PHE A 187 -0.14 -8.68 16.88
C PHE A 187 0.17 -9.97 17.66
N PRO A 188 1.43 -10.45 17.62
CA PRO A 188 1.83 -11.65 18.36
C PRO A 188 1.81 -11.43 19.88
N HIS A 189 1.90 -10.17 20.32
CA HIS A 189 1.81 -9.74 21.71
C HIS A 189 1.08 -8.39 21.79
N THR A 190 0.62 -8.02 22.98
CA THR A 190 0.06 -6.70 23.26
C THR A 190 1.04 -5.60 22.85
N LEU A 191 0.56 -4.64 22.07
CA LEU A 191 1.33 -3.51 21.59
C LEU A 191 1.15 -2.26 22.48
N ALA A 192 0.00 -2.11 23.14
CA ALA A 192 -0.23 -0.98 24.04
C ALA A 192 0.86 -0.90 25.12
N PHE A 193 1.52 0.27 25.19
CA PHE A 193 2.65 0.53 26.10
C PHE A 193 3.83 -0.44 25.97
N ASN A 194 4.01 -1.04 24.79
CA ASN A 194 5.05 -2.02 24.50
C ASN A 194 5.77 -1.71 23.17
N VAL A 195 6.89 -2.39 22.92
CA VAL A 195 7.61 -2.39 21.63
C VAL A 195 7.85 -3.83 21.22
N LEU A 196 7.54 -4.14 19.96
CA LEU A 196 7.77 -5.46 19.38
C LEU A 196 8.99 -5.38 18.45
N PRO A 197 10.08 -6.12 18.73
CA PRO A 197 11.33 -6.02 17.96
C PRO A 197 11.33 -6.93 16.72
N HIS A 198 10.17 -7.14 16.09
CA HIS A 198 10.06 -7.80 14.80
C HIS A 198 8.79 -7.32 14.08
N VAL A 199 8.87 -7.17 12.77
CA VAL A 199 7.75 -6.84 11.89
C VAL A 199 7.71 -7.88 10.79
N GLU A 200 6.55 -8.48 10.58
CA GLU A 200 6.36 -9.64 9.68
C GLU A 200 7.16 -10.89 10.09
N ASP A 201 7.25 -11.87 9.18
CA ASP A 201 7.80 -13.19 9.45
C ASP A 201 9.33 -13.19 9.40
N PHE A 202 9.97 -14.07 10.17
CA PHE A 202 11.41 -14.32 10.09
C PHE A 202 11.78 -15.12 8.82
N ALA A 203 12.84 -14.71 8.14
CA ALA A 203 13.33 -15.32 6.90
C ALA A 203 14.34 -16.47 7.11
N GLY A 204 14.66 -16.80 8.37
CA GLY A 204 15.47 -17.95 8.76
C GLY A 204 16.95 -17.66 9.05
N ASP A 205 17.46 -16.51 8.63
CA ASP A 205 18.83 -16.03 8.88
C ASP A 205 18.93 -15.04 10.06
N GLY A 206 17.82 -14.84 10.78
CA GLY A 206 17.69 -13.90 11.89
C GLY A 206 17.07 -12.56 11.50
N TYR A 207 16.97 -12.26 10.20
CA TYR A 207 16.22 -11.10 9.71
C TYR A 207 14.75 -11.43 9.54
N THR A 208 13.94 -10.39 9.64
CA THR A 208 12.53 -10.36 9.28
C THR A 208 12.37 -10.00 7.80
N THR A 209 11.24 -10.41 7.24
CA THR A 209 10.85 -10.06 5.88
C THR A 209 10.65 -8.55 5.69
N GLU A 210 10.36 -7.78 6.75
CA GLU A 210 10.36 -6.32 6.69
C GLU A 210 11.78 -5.74 6.60
N GLU A 211 12.74 -6.28 7.35
CA GLU A 211 14.15 -5.86 7.27
C GLU A 211 14.79 -6.18 5.91
N ILE A 212 14.44 -7.32 5.31
CA ILE A 212 14.92 -7.68 3.96
C ILE A 212 14.43 -6.69 2.91
N LYS A 213 13.17 -6.23 2.97
CA LYS A 213 12.63 -5.20 2.05
C LYS A 213 13.30 -3.83 2.16
N MET A 214 14.08 -3.60 3.21
CA MET A 214 14.88 -2.37 3.37
C MET A 214 16.27 -2.52 2.75
N GLN A 215 16.69 -3.75 2.42
CA GLN A 215 17.97 -4.06 1.78
C GLN A 215 17.82 -4.21 0.27
N ASP A 216 16.77 -4.90 -0.17
CA ASP A 216 16.46 -5.24 -1.57
C ASP A 216 15.49 -4.24 -2.23
#